data_AF-A0A933CRM5-F1
#
_entry.id   AF-A0A933CRM5-F1
#
_cell.length_a   1.000
_cell.length_b   1.000
_cell.length_c   1.000
_cell.angle_alpha   90.00
_cell.angle_beta   90.00
_cell.angle_gamma   90.00
#
_symmetry.space_group_name_H-M   'P 1'
#
loop_
_entity.id
_entity.type
_entity.pdbx_description
1 polymer ?
#
loop_
_entity_poly.entity_id
_entity_poly.type
_entity_poly.pdbx_seq_one_letter_code
_entity_poly.pdbx_strand_id
1 'polypeptide(L)'
;MTDQDFRKKGKLPIWSLTLRETEELLIRKAKKRLAITVATGNTIFDDIKENVAGREHLQEENILVLPLYGVESAGHEGGFPPIIAARIKALMYRQFFHCPFQSPVYDAVVRLDRIQPVIPHYPGWKPEGIALSQEALGVLMAMLREYFGAPQDEEMKALREIVQDALPEDAKIPQK
;
A
#
# COMPACT_ATOMS: atom_id res chain seq x y z
N MET A 1 -13.47 27.70 14.81
CA MET A 1 -14.50 27.04 15.63
C MET A 1 -15.22 28.12 16.38
N THR A 2 -16.54 28.18 16.24
CA THR A 2 -17.38 29.19 16.90
C THR A 2 -18.42 28.47 17.73
N ASP A 3 -18.82 29.06 18.88
CA ASP A 3 -19.78 28.49 19.85
C ASP A 3 -21.16 28.08 19.29
N GLN A 4 -21.42 28.34 18.01
CA GLN A 4 -22.64 27.94 17.31
C GLN A 4 -22.60 26.50 16.77
N ASP A 5 -21.44 25.85 16.74
CA ASP A 5 -21.26 24.49 16.22
C ASP A 5 -21.97 23.43 17.10
N PHE A 6 -22.33 23.75 18.35
CA PHE A 6 -22.95 22.85 19.33
C PHE A 6 -24.46 23.03 19.53
N ARG A 7 -25.15 23.85 18.73
CA ARG A 7 -26.62 23.97 18.83
C ARG A 7 -27.28 22.70 18.29
N LYS A 8 -28.11 22.03 19.13
CA LYS A 8 -28.87 20.80 18.79
C LYS A 8 -29.54 20.88 17.41
N LYS A 9 -28.85 20.36 16.40
CA LYS A 9 -29.44 19.94 15.11
C LYS A 9 -29.48 18.41 15.12
N GLY A 10 -30.55 17.86 14.55
CA GLY A 10 -31.04 16.48 14.72
C GLY A 10 -29.99 15.41 15.04
N LYS A 11 -30.29 14.56 16.03
CA LYS A 11 -29.48 13.38 16.39
C LYS A 11 -29.09 12.61 15.13
N LEU A 12 -27.79 12.45 14.89
CA LEU A 12 -27.29 11.40 14.00
C LEU A 12 -27.77 10.05 14.57
N PRO A 13 -28.28 9.12 13.75
CA PRO A 13 -28.89 7.88 14.21
C PRO A 13 -27.82 6.84 14.55
N ILE A 14 -26.83 7.19 15.39
CA ILE A 14 -25.84 6.24 15.88
C ILE A 14 -26.39 5.68 17.20
N TRP A 15 -27.06 4.54 17.09
CA TRP A 15 -27.61 3.82 18.24
C TRP A 15 -26.50 3.54 19.27
N SER A 16 -26.75 3.87 20.54
CA SER A 16 -25.85 3.57 21.68
C SER A 16 -24.49 4.30 21.75
N LEU A 17 -24.26 5.39 21.02
CA LEU A 17 -23.01 6.15 21.20
C LEU A 17 -23.01 6.93 22.53
N THR A 18 -22.15 6.52 23.47
CA THR A 18 -21.91 7.23 24.74
C THR A 18 -20.50 7.82 24.68
N LEU A 19 -20.39 9.15 24.65
CA LEU A 19 -19.11 9.86 24.72
C LEU A 19 -18.92 10.41 26.14
N ARG A 20 -17.71 10.32 26.68
CA ARG A 20 -17.30 10.96 27.94
C ARG A 20 -16.89 12.42 27.72
N GLU A 21 -16.70 13.18 28.81
CA GLU A 21 -16.37 14.62 28.76
C GLU A 21 -15.10 14.95 27.95
N THR A 22 -14.21 13.98 27.78
CA THR A 22 -12.95 14.11 27.04
C THR A 22 -12.95 13.37 25.69
N GLU A 23 -14.10 12.90 25.21
CA GLU A 23 -14.21 12.12 23.98
C GLU A 23 -14.93 12.90 22.88
N GLU A 24 -14.37 12.87 21.66
CA GLU A 24 -14.97 13.45 20.46
C GLU A 24 -15.19 12.37 19.40
N LEU A 25 -16.32 12.44 18.70
CA LEU A 25 -16.61 11.55 17.58
C LEU A 25 -15.96 12.07 16.30
N LEU A 26 -14.95 11.36 15.81
CA LEU A 26 -14.38 11.59 14.49
C LEU A 26 -14.99 10.64 13.47
N ILE A 27 -15.67 11.18 12.45
CA ILE A 27 -16.16 10.41 11.30
C ILE A 27 -15.27 10.69 10.10
N ARG A 28 -14.69 9.63 9.53
CA ARG A 28 -13.88 9.72 8.31
C ARG A 28 -14.36 8.71 7.28
N LYS A 29 -14.50 9.16 6.03
CA LYS A 29 -14.71 8.26 4.89
C LYS A 29 -13.38 7.63 4.49
N ALA A 30 -13.27 6.31 4.62
CA ALA A 30 -12.12 5.58 4.12
C ALA A 30 -12.13 5.52 2.58
N LYS A 31 -10.94 5.57 1.97
CA LYS A 31 -10.76 5.38 0.52
C LYS A 31 -10.44 3.90 0.26
N LYS A 32 -11.27 3.20 -0.52
CA LYS A 32 -10.93 1.85 -1.02
C LYS A 32 -9.72 1.98 -1.96
N ARG A 33 -8.70 1.14 -1.74
CA ARG A 33 -7.51 1.06 -2.60
C ARG A 33 -7.24 -0.41 -2.89
N LEU A 34 -6.86 -0.70 -4.14
CA LEU A 34 -6.19 -1.97 -4.45
C LEU A 34 -4.83 -1.97 -3.75
N ALA A 35 -4.42 -3.14 -3.27
CA ALA A 35 -3.13 -3.34 -2.62
C ALA A 35 -2.61 -4.74 -2.96
N ILE A 36 -1.30 -4.88 -3.05
CA ILE A 36 -0.65 -6.19 -3.17
C ILE A 36 -0.44 -6.73 -1.76
N THR A 37 -0.90 -7.94 -1.49
CA THR A 37 -0.56 -8.65 -0.25
C THR A 37 0.83 -9.26 -0.38
N VAL A 38 1.73 -8.92 0.53
CA VAL A 38 3.14 -9.40 0.55
C VAL A 38 3.43 -10.36 1.69
N ALA A 39 2.60 -10.37 2.73
CA ALA A 39 2.62 -11.39 3.78
C ALA A 39 1.18 -11.75 4.15
N THR A 40 0.85 -13.04 4.14
CA THR A 40 -0.54 -13.54 4.24
C THR A 40 -0.91 -14.05 5.63
N GLY A 41 -0.03 -13.96 6.61
CA GLY A 41 -0.34 -14.35 7.99
C GLY A 41 0.85 -14.24 8.91
N ASN A 42 0.55 -14.33 10.21
CA ASN A 42 1.53 -14.37 11.27
C ASN A 42 1.77 -15.81 11.72
N THR A 43 2.94 -16.08 12.29
CA THR A 43 3.13 -17.32 13.04
C THR A 43 2.23 -17.29 14.28
N ILE A 44 1.26 -18.20 14.33
CA ILE A 44 0.38 -18.36 15.48
C ILE A 44 0.96 -19.49 16.33
N PHE A 45 1.29 -19.18 17.58
CA PHE A 45 1.76 -20.18 18.54
C PHE A 45 0.61 -20.63 19.44
N ASP A 46 0.45 -21.95 19.61
CA ASP A 46 -0.63 -22.53 20.40
C ASP A 46 -0.43 -22.35 21.91
N ASP A 47 0.82 -22.32 22.38
CA ASP A 47 1.17 -22.04 23.78
C ASP A 47 0.87 -20.59 24.19
N ILE A 48 0.90 -19.65 23.25
CA ILE A 48 0.49 -18.26 23.49
C ILE A 48 -1.03 -18.16 23.63
N LYS A 49 -1.82 -18.89 22.81
CA LYS A 49 -3.29 -18.81 22.81
C LYS A 49 -3.90 -19.03 24.19
N GLU A 50 -3.41 -20.03 24.92
CA GLU A 50 -3.89 -20.34 26.28
C GLU A 50 -3.58 -19.20 27.26
N ASN A 51 -2.42 -18.55 27.11
CA ASN A 51 -1.98 -17.45 27.95
C ASN A 51 -2.63 -16.10 27.60
N VAL A 52 -3.12 -15.92 26.38
CA VAL A 52 -3.79 -14.68 25.90
C VAL A 52 -5.30 -14.80 25.81
N ALA A 53 -5.90 -15.87 26.35
CA ALA A 53 -7.34 -16.03 26.43
C ALA A 53 -8.03 -14.77 27.03
N GLY A 54 -9.02 -14.23 26.33
CA GLY A 54 -9.70 -12.99 26.70
C GLY A 54 -8.94 -11.68 26.36
N ARG A 55 -7.76 -11.77 25.74
CA ARG A 55 -6.91 -10.64 25.31
C ARG A 55 -6.52 -10.79 23.84
N GLU A 56 -7.52 -10.92 22.97
CA GLU A 56 -7.36 -11.18 21.53
C GLU A 56 -6.45 -10.16 20.81
N HIS A 57 -6.44 -8.90 21.26
CA HIS A 57 -5.54 -7.85 20.76
C HIS A 57 -4.04 -8.16 20.90
N LEU A 58 -3.65 -9.12 21.73
CA LEU A 58 -2.26 -9.55 21.89
C LEU A 58 -1.81 -10.53 20.81
N GLN A 59 -2.74 -11.18 20.10
CA GLN A 59 -2.44 -12.16 19.06
C GLN A 59 -3.41 -12.01 17.89
N GLU A 60 -3.29 -10.89 17.18
CA GLU A 60 -4.13 -10.57 16.03
C GLU A 60 -3.48 -11.06 14.72
N GLU A 61 -4.29 -11.73 13.90
CA GLU A 61 -3.89 -12.14 12.56
C GLU A 61 -3.87 -10.92 11.64
N ASN A 62 -2.65 -10.52 11.27
CA ASN A 62 -2.42 -9.38 10.39
C ASN A 62 -1.77 -9.85 9.09
N ILE A 63 -2.15 -9.20 8.00
CA ILE A 63 -1.48 -9.31 6.70
C ILE A 63 -0.70 -8.04 6.42
N LEU A 64 0.35 -8.13 5.62
CA LEU A 64 1.07 -6.95 5.14
C LEU A 64 0.65 -6.65 3.71
N VAL A 65 0.23 -5.41 3.47
CA VAL A 65 -0.21 -4.95 2.15
C VAL A 65 0.58 -3.74 1.68
N LEU A 66 0.64 -3.60 0.36
CA LEU A 66 1.29 -2.54 -0.39
C LEU A 66 0.24 -1.81 -1.25
N PRO A 67 -0.24 -0.63 -0.83
CA PRO A 67 -1.27 0.10 -1.58
C PRO A 67 -0.79 0.55 -2.97
N LEU A 68 -1.70 0.48 -3.95
CA LEU A 68 -1.48 1.00 -5.30
C LEU A 68 -1.85 2.49 -5.37
N TYR A 69 -1.04 3.24 -6.11
CA TYR A 69 -1.22 4.65 -6.43
C TYR A 69 -1.27 4.81 -7.95
N GLY A 70 -2.25 5.54 -8.48
CA GLY A 70 -2.38 5.72 -9.92
C GLY A 70 -1.22 6.52 -10.52
N VAL A 71 -0.95 6.28 -11.80
CA VAL A 71 -0.16 7.19 -12.64
C VAL A 71 -1.07 8.28 -13.18
N GLU A 72 -0.54 9.50 -13.24
CA GLU A 72 -1.24 10.65 -13.80
C GLU A 72 -1.52 10.43 -15.29
N SER A 73 -2.74 10.75 -15.72
CA SER A 73 -3.16 10.65 -17.12
C SER A 73 -4.20 11.73 -17.41
N ALA A 74 -4.53 11.94 -18.69
CA ALA A 74 -5.54 12.94 -19.10
C ALA A 74 -6.91 12.76 -18.42
N GLY A 75 -7.22 11.55 -17.93
CA GLY A 75 -8.44 11.27 -17.16
C GLY A 75 -8.26 11.21 -15.63
N HIS A 76 -7.03 11.37 -15.11
CA HIS A 76 -6.72 11.25 -13.69
C HIS A 76 -5.55 12.15 -13.24
N GLU A 77 -5.85 13.38 -12.84
CA GLU A 77 -4.87 14.44 -12.51
C GLU A 77 -4.29 14.38 -11.07
N GLY A 78 -4.15 13.20 -10.47
CA GLY A 78 -3.70 13.07 -9.06
C GLY A 78 -2.72 11.94 -8.79
N GLY A 79 -2.13 11.38 -9.85
CA GLY A 79 -1.23 10.25 -9.80
C GLY A 79 0.25 10.64 -9.78
N PHE A 80 1.11 9.65 -9.93
CA PHE A 80 2.53 9.89 -10.19
C PHE A 80 2.71 10.53 -11.58
N PRO A 81 3.50 11.60 -11.72
CA PRO A 81 3.75 12.22 -13.02
C PRO A 81 4.35 11.20 -14.01
N PRO A 82 4.02 11.28 -15.32
CA PRO A 82 4.44 10.27 -16.29
C PRO A 82 5.97 10.10 -16.37
N ILE A 83 6.73 11.19 -16.25
CA ILE A 83 8.20 11.16 -16.23
C ILE A 83 8.71 10.35 -15.03
N ILE A 84 8.10 10.54 -13.85
CA ILE A 84 8.47 9.79 -12.65
C ILE A 84 8.06 8.33 -12.80
N ALA A 85 6.87 8.04 -13.35
CA ALA A 85 6.44 6.67 -13.63
C ALA A 85 7.38 5.95 -14.59
N ALA A 86 7.90 6.63 -15.63
CA ALA A 86 8.89 6.07 -16.55
C ALA A 86 10.21 5.70 -15.83
N ARG A 87 10.69 6.57 -14.93
CA ARG A 87 11.88 6.28 -14.11
C ARG A 87 11.66 5.12 -13.12
N ILE A 88 10.44 5.00 -12.59
CA ILE A 88 10.06 3.87 -11.72
C ILE A 88 10.04 2.57 -12.53
N LYS A 89 9.49 2.59 -13.76
CA LYS A 89 9.53 1.45 -14.71
C LYS A 89 10.98 1.04 -15.01
N ALA A 90 11.89 2.00 -15.10
CA ALA A 90 13.34 1.77 -15.24
C ALA A 90 14.06 1.44 -13.91
N LEU A 91 13.33 1.12 -12.84
CA LEU A 91 13.88 0.67 -11.55
C LEU A 91 14.90 1.63 -10.92
N MET A 92 14.81 2.94 -11.22
CA MET A 92 15.75 3.95 -10.74
C MET A 92 15.57 4.28 -9.24
N TYR A 93 14.41 3.95 -8.67
CA TYR A 93 14.04 4.30 -7.30
C TYR A 93 13.71 3.04 -6.51
N ARG A 94 14.50 2.76 -5.47
CA ARG A 94 14.36 1.53 -4.65
C ARG A 94 13.04 1.45 -3.89
N GLN A 95 12.43 2.58 -3.56
CA GLN A 95 11.19 2.66 -2.80
C GLN A 95 9.92 2.53 -3.65
N PHE A 96 10.04 2.51 -4.99
CA PHE A 96 8.90 2.50 -5.89
C PHE A 96 8.95 1.30 -6.82
N PHE A 97 7.89 0.50 -6.80
CA PHE A 97 7.69 -0.60 -7.73
C PHE A 97 6.59 -0.21 -8.74
N HIS A 98 6.80 -0.50 -10.01
CA HIS A 98 5.77 -0.31 -11.03
C HIS A 98 4.88 -1.56 -11.11
N CYS A 99 3.57 -1.38 -10.98
CA CYS A 99 2.59 -2.44 -11.19
C CYS A 99 1.98 -2.29 -12.59
N PRO A 100 2.22 -3.25 -13.51
CA PRO A 100 1.69 -3.20 -14.86
C PRO A 100 0.16 -3.11 -14.91
N PHE A 101 -0.35 -2.40 -15.92
CA PHE A 101 -1.79 -2.33 -16.19
C PHE A 101 -2.34 -3.71 -16.60
N GLN A 102 -3.35 -4.17 -15.89
CA GLN A 102 -4.15 -5.34 -16.27
C GLN A 102 -5.53 -5.20 -15.65
N SER A 103 -6.53 -4.83 -16.45
CA SER A 103 -7.90 -4.61 -15.95
C SER A 103 -8.37 -5.75 -15.03
N PRO A 104 -8.89 -5.43 -13.83
CA PRO A 104 -9.26 -4.10 -13.31
C PRO A 104 -8.13 -3.29 -12.65
N VAL A 105 -6.89 -3.78 -12.66
CA VAL A 105 -5.71 -3.05 -12.16
C VAL A 105 -5.35 -1.94 -13.14
N TYR A 106 -5.37 -0.71 -12.66
CA TYR A 106 -4.94 0.47 -13.42
C TYR A 106 -3.40 0.60 -13.43
N ASP A 107 -2.85 1.41 -14.33
CA ASP A 107 -1.40 1.66 -14.36
C ASP A 107 -0.99 2.33 -13.05
N ALA A 108 -0.16 1.64 -12.26
CA ALA A 108 0.02 1.97 -10.86
C ALA A 108 1.47 1.91 -10.40
N VAL A 109 1.76 2.71 -9.39
CA VAL A 109 3.00 2.69 -8.62
C VAL A 109 2.68 2.19 -7.22
N VAL A 110 3.55 1.34 -6.72
CA VAL A 110 3.53 0.80 -5.38
C VAL A 110 4.66 1.40 -4.58
N ARG A 111 4.37 1.81 -3.36
CA ARG A 111 5.33 2.44 -2.44
C ARG A 111 5.79 1.44 -1.39
N LEU A 112 7.02 0.96 -1.51
CA LEU A 112 7.60 0.01 -0.56
C LEU A 112 7.79 0.64 0.83
N ASP A 113 7.91 1.96 0.90
CA ASP A 113 7.94 2.72 2.15
C ASP A 113 6.56 2.86 2.84
N ARG A 114 5.49 2.36 2.21
CA ARG A 114 4.11 2.42 2.70
C ARG A 114 3.50 1.03 2.91
N ILE A 115 4.33 0.04 3.29
CA ILE A 115 3.83 -1.25 3.78
C ILE A 115 2.94 -1.02 4.99
N GLN A 116 1.75 -1.61 5.00
CA GLN A 116 0.76 -1.44 6.05
C GLN A 116 0.33 -2.81 6.58
N PRO A 117 0.33 -3.01 7.91
CA PRO A 117 -0.40 -4.11 8.51
C PRO A 117 -1.90 -3.84 8.39
N VAL A 118 -2.66 -4.87 8.00
CA VAL A 118 -4.11 -4.83 7.88
C VAL A 118 -4.68 -6.10 8.47
N ILE A 119 -5.78 -5.94 9.20
CA ILE A 119 -6.58 -7.06 9.69
C ILE A 119 -7.47 -7.52 8.52
N PRO A 120 -7.41 -8.79 8.09
CA PRO A 120 -8.09 -9.28 6.88
C PRO A 120 -9.61 -9.51 7.09
N HIS A 121 -10.30 -8.54 7.67
CA HIS A 121 -11.75 -8.59 7.93
C HIS A 121 -12.53 -7.62 7.03
N TYR A 122 -13.70 -8.06 6.57
CA TYR A 122 -14.65 -7.23 5.83
C TYR A 122 -15.29 -6.19 6.78
N PRO A 123 -15.55 -4.94 6.33
CA PRO A 123 -15.34 -4.38 4.98
C PRO A 123 -13.96 -3.76 4.75
N GLY A 124 -13.04 -3.85 5.72
CA GLY A 124 -11.70 -3.26 5.64
C GLY A 124 -10.82 -3.90 4.57
N TRP A 125 -11.01 -5.20 4.33
CA TRP A 125 -10.27 -5.96 3.34
C TRP A 125 -11.19 -6.94 2.58
N LYS A 126 -10.86 -7.17 1.30
CA LYS A 126 -11.48 -8.18 0.45
C LYS A 126 -10.43 -8.66 -0.56
N PRO A 127 -10.21 -9.98 -0.72
CA PRO A 127 -9.32 -10.49 -1.74
C PRO A 127 -9.91 -10.23 -3.12
N GLU A 128 -9.09 -9.69 -4.02
CA GLU A 128 -9.41 -9.61 -5.44
C GLU A 128 -8.75 -10.81 -6.12
N GLY A 129 -9.43 -11.45 -7.08
CA GLY A 129 -8.96 -12.68 -7.75
C GLY A 129 -7.83 -12.44 -8.77
N ILE A 130 -6.92 -11.51 -8.49
CA ILE A 130 -5.88 -11.03 -9.40
C ILE A 130 -4.55 -11.12 -8.66
N ALA A 131 -3.52 -11.58 -9.35
CA ALA A 131 -2.17 -11.71 -8.81
C ALA A 131 -1.15 -11.14 -9.81
N LEU A 132 0.02 -10.76 -9.29
CA LEU A 132 1.18 -10.47 -10.14
C LEU A 132 1.61 -11.75 -10.89
N SER A 133 2.17 -11.57 -12.08
CA SER A 133 2.90 -12.65 -12.74
C SER A 133 4.11 -13.07 -11.90
N GLN A 134 4.65 -14.26 -12.15
CA GLN A 134 5.80 -14.76 -11.39
C GLN A 134 7.03 -13.86 -11.59
N GLU A 135 7.20 -13.32 -12.79
CA GLU A 135 8.28 -12.39 -13.12
C GLU A 135 8.13 -11.07 -12.36
N ALA A 136 6.94 -10.47 -12.39
CA ALA A 136 6.66 -9.23 -11.67
C ALA A 136 6.78 -9.41 -10.15
N LEU A 137 6.33 -10.55 -9.63
CA LEU A 137 6.50 -10.92 -8.22
C LEU A 137 8.00 -11.09 -7.88
N GLY A 138 8.78 -11.74 -8.74
CA GLY A 138 10.22 -11.90 -8.58
C GLY A 138 10.94 -10.55 -8.44
N VAL A 139 10.63 -9.60 -9.32
CA VAL A 139 11.15 -8.23 -9.25
C VAL A 139 10.73 -7.54 -7.95
N LEU A 140 9.45 -7.60 -7.58
CA LEU A 140 8.96 -7.01 -6.32
C LEU A 140 9.70 -7.59 -5.10
N MET A 141 9.89 -8.90 -5.06
CA MET A 141 10.58 -9.57 -3.95
C MET A 141 12.07 -9.20 -3.91
N ALA A 142 12.75 -9.11 -5.05
CA ALA A 142 14.13 -8.62 -5.11
C ALA A 142 14.24 -7.18 -4.60
N MET A 143 13.31 -6.31 -5.02
CA MET A 143 13.24 -4.92 -4.53
C MET A 143 12.98 -4.84 -3.03
N LEU A 144 12.09 -5.67 -2.47
CA LEU A 144 11.84 -5.71 -1.03
C LEU A 144 13.08 -6.15 -0.25
N ARG A 145 13.79 -7.18 -0.71
CA ARG A 145 15.05 -7.63 -0.08
C ARG A 145 16.09 -6.50 -0.06
N GLU A 146 16.31 -5.85 -1.20
CA GLU A 146 17.20 -4.70 -1.27
C GLU A 146 16.71 -3.56 -0.37
N TYR A 147 15.41 -3.26 -0.35
CA TYR A 147 14.84 -2.18 0.47
C TYR A 147 15.09 -2.42 1.96
N PHE A 148 15.05 -3.68 2.42
CA PHE A 148 15.40 -4.06 3.80
C PHE A 148 16.90 -4.28 4.04
N GLY A 149 17.76 -3.90 3.09
CA GLY A 149 19.20 -3.86 3.27
C GLY A 149 19.97 -5.11 2.85
N ALA A 150 19.32 -6.06 2.16
CA ALA A 150 20.06 -7.16 1.53
C ALA A 150 21.03 -6.62 0.47
N PRO A 151 22.18 -7.28 0.24
CA PRO A 151 23.06 -6.97 -0.87
C PRO A 151 22.32 -7.02 -2.20
N GLN A 152 22.74 -6.18 -3.14
CA GLN A 152 22.18 -6.17 -4.48
C GLN A 152 22.51 -7.48 -5.18
N ASP A 153 21.49 -8.06 -5.83
CA ASP A 153 21.63 -9.25 -6.66
C ASP A 153 22.18 -8.87 -8.05
N GLU A 154 23.08 -9.67 -8.60
CA GLU A 154 23.66 -9.44 -9.93
C GLU A 154 22.60 -9.54 -11.03
N GLU A 155 21.60 -10.42 -10.88
CA GLU A 155 20.47 -10.49 -11.81
C GLU A 155 19.65 -9.18 -11.81
N MET A 156 19.40 -8.64 -10.61
CA MET A 156 18.67 -7.38 -10.46
C MET A 156 19.47 -6.19 -10.98
N LYS A 157 20.80 -6.22 -10.85
CA LYS A 157 21.70 -5.22 -11.42
C LYS A 157 21.68 -5.26 -12.96
N ALA A 158 21.82 -6.44 -13.56
CA ALA A 158 21.74 -6.61 -15.01
C ALA A 158 20.37 -6.16 -15.56
N LEU A 159 19.28 -6.49 -14.86
CA LEU A 159 17.95 -6.04 -15.22
C LEU A 159 17.86 -4.51 -15.23
N ARG A 160 18.39 -3.83 -14.19
CA ARG A 160 18.42 -2.37 -14.10
C ARG A 160 19.15 -1.72 -15.27
N GLU A 161 20.29 -2.27 -15.67
CA GLU A 161 21.06 -1.77 -16.81
C GLU A 161 20.22 -1.83 -18.10
N ILE A 162 19.59 -2.97 -18.37
CA ILE A 162 18.74 -3.16 -19.55
C ILE A 162 17.55 -2.18 -19.57
N VAL A 163 16.83 -2.04 -18.45
CA VAL A 163 15.63 -1.19 -18.43
C VAL A 163 15.94 0.30 -18.42
N GLN A 164 17.12 0.70 -17.92
CA GLN A 164 17.56 2.10 -17.95
C GLN A 164 18.01 2.53 -19.35
N ASP A 165 18.59 1.62 -20.13
CA ASP A 165 18.93 1.89 -21.53
C ASP A 165 17.67 2.12 -22.39
N ALA A 166 16.56 1.48 -22.03
CA ALA A 166 15.26 1.67 -22.69
C ALA A 166 14.52 2.96 -22.26
N LEU A 167 15.09 3.76 -21.35
CA LEU A 167 14.46 4.96 -20.84
C LEU A 167 14.51 6.10 -21.88
N PRO A 168 13.38 6.78 -22.18
CA PRO A 168 13.36 7.97 -23.02
C PRO A 168 14.33 9.07 -22.54
N GLU A 169 14.97 9.79 -23.47
CA GLU A 169 15.97 10.82 -23.16
C GLU A 169 15.44 11.93 -22.24
N ASP A 170 14.18 12.33 -22.42
CA ASP A 170 13.49 13.32 -21.59
C ASP A 170 13.25 12.84 -20.15
N ALA A 171 13.21 11.53 -19.94
CA ALA A 171 13.08 10.91 -18.63
C ALA A 171 14.42 10.60 -17.96
N LYS A 172 15.56 10.68 -18.67
CA LYS A 172 16.88 10.50 -18.04
C LYS A 172 17.17 11.62 -17.05
N ILE A 173 17.98 11.33 -16.03
CA ILE A 173 18.46 12.37 -15.09
C ILE A 173 19.53 13.17 -15.83
N PRO A 174 19.43 14.50 -15.94
CA PRO A 174 20.48 15.29 -16.55
C PRO A 174 21.79 15.06 -15.78
N GLN A 175 22.83 14.63 -16.49
CA GLN A 175 24.17 14.53 -15.91
C GLN A 175 24.61 15.95 -15.52
N LYS A 176 24.87 16.15 -14.23
CA LYS A 176 25.43 17.39 -13.70
C LYS A 176 26.94 17.43 -13.93
#